data_AF-A0A6G1S490-F1
#
_entry.id   AF-A0A6G1S490-F1
#
_cell.length_a   1.000
_cell.length_b   1.000
_cell.length_c   1.000
_cell.angle_alpha   90.00
_cell.angle_beta   90.00
_cell.angle_gamma   90.00
#
_symmetry.space_group_name_H-M   'P 1'
#
loop_
_entity.id
_entity.type
_entity.pdbx_description
1 polymer ?
#
loop_
_entity_poly.entity_id
_entity_poly.type
_entity_poly.pdbx_seq_one_letter_code
_entity_poly.pdbx_strand_id
1 'polypeptide(L)'
;FNAIHASQMMRAPSERSKLYFLLAWFHAIVQERLRYKPLGWSKLYEFNESDLKVAVCTLDTWLDSVAQGRNNISPDKIPWSAIQTLFGECIYGGKIDNIFDHRLLKSFLKKFFTSRSFESDFSLVENRLDSTGDVLMPEGIRRDEFLAWVDSLDHSSHSPTWLGLPSNAERVILHNLGQDMIRKLLRLQALEDEDEVLVTISQRAGDSSADSSLVSELSGGDVRPTYMKTLALDVESWLKYLPDHLDLLKRSMENIKDPLFRYFEREINSASRLLHEVRRDLSELQIICDPEKRVKQTNYYREMVEKLAKELVPDHWIRYKVPKDMKVSNWMIDFGERLRQLAHVLDNATSLRKISVNLGKLLNPEAYITATRQSVAQANSWSLEELELEFIVHQSESSASASNTEGSFTILNLQLEGATVKDNKLRLTKAMSTEIPRASLHWTRKNSTGDDDRKAKLISLPVYFDSTRSDLLFTVEMQPDGSEDACAFFERGVAIICCAATV
;
A
#
# COMPACT_ATOMS: atom_id res chain seq x y z
N PHE A 1 27.96 -15.46 -0.74
CA PHE A 1 28.83 -16.63 -1.06
C PHE A 1 29.66 -17.17 0.10
N ASN A 2 29.90 -16.44 1.21
CA ASN A 2 30.73 -16.93 2.32
C ASN A 2 30.09 -18.09 3.10
N ALA A 3 28.77 -18.19 3.11
CA ALA A 3 28.04 -19.29 3.76
C ALA A 3 28.07 -20.64 2.99
N ILE A 4 28.56 -20.66 1.75
CA ILE A 4 28.59 -21.85 0.88
C ILE A 4 30.03 -22.32 0.73
N HIS A 5 30.32 -23.56 1.17
CA HIS A 5 31.65 -24.16 1.05
C HIS A 5 32.02 -24.43 -0.42
N ALA A 6 33.23 -24.05 -0.83
CA ALA A 6 33.72 -24.24 -2.19
C ALA A 6 33.75 -25.73 -2.60
N SER A 7 34.12 -26.63 -1.67
CA SER A 7 34.13 -28.07 -1.91
C SER A 7 32.74 -28.64 -2.23
N GLN A 8 31.70 -28.11 -1.59
CA GLN A 8 30.31 -28.53 -1.83
C GLN A 8 29.82 -28.04 -3.20
N MET A 9 30.09 -26.78 -3.53
CA MET A 9 29.69 -26.17 -4.80
C MET A 9 30.37 -26.83 -6.02
N MET A 10 31.62 -27.27 -5.87
CA MET A 10 32.42 -27.89 -6.94
C MET A 10 32.22 -29.41 -7.08
N ARG A 11 31.35 -30.01 -6.27
CA ARG A 11 31.03 -31.45 -6.36
C ARG A 11 30.21 -31.72 -7.63
N ALA A 12 30.45 -32.85 -8.30
CA ALA A 12 29.67 -33.28 -9.48
C ALA A 12 28.17 -33.42 -9.15
N PRO A 13 27.25 -32.90 -9.99
CA PRO A 13 27.47 -32.53 -11.40
C PRO A 13 27.95 -31.09 -11.59
N SER A 14 28.61 -30.79 -12.72
CA SER A 14 29.14 -29.44 -13.02
C SER A 14 28.06 -28.35 -13.04
N GLU A 15 26.83 -28.71 -13.36
CA GLU A 15 25.65 -27.83 -13.31
C GLU A 15 25.29 -27.36 -11.89
N ARG A 16 25.80 -28.03 -10.83
CA ARG A 16 25.56 -27.66 -9.43
C ARG A 16 26.02 -26.23 -9.13
N SER A 17 27.19 -25.85 -9.63
CA SER A 17 27.76 -24.53 -9.34
C SER A 17 26.90 -23.41 -9.93
N LYS A 18 26.35 -23.60 -11.14
CA LYS A 18 25.38 -22.69 -11.77
C LYS A 18 24.09 -22.58 -10.95
N LEU A 19 23.52 -23.70 -10.48
CA LEU A 19 22.33 -23.67 -9.63
C LEU A 19 22.54 -22.94 -8.30
N TYR A 20 23.72 -23.11 -7.70
CA TYR A 20 24.07 -22.42 -6.47
C TYR A 20 24.19 -20.91 -6.69
N PHE A 21 24.75 -20.51 -7.84
CA PHE A 21 24.80 -19.10 -8.23
C PHE A 21 23.39 -18.54 -8.46
N LEU A 22 22.52 -19.24 -9.20
CA LEU A 22 21.12 -18.83 -9.40
C LEU A 22 20.36 -18.73 -8.07
N LEU A 23 20.58 -19.66 -7.14
CA LEU A 23 19.99 -19.61 -5.81
C LEU A 23 20.51 -18.42 -4.98
N ALA A 24 21.81 -18.13 -5.04
CA ALA A 24 22.39 -16.97 -4.37
C ALA A 24 21.84 -15.65 -4.95
N TRP A 25 21.69 -15.58 -6.28
CA TRP A 25 21.09 -14.45 -6.97
C TRP A 25 19.62 -14.25 -6.59
N PHE A 26 18.82 -15.33 -6.61
CA PHE A 26 17.44 -15.31 -6.17
C PHE A 26 17.31 -14.86 -4.71
N HIS A 27 18.13 -15.41 -3.81
CA HIS A 27 18.16 -15.03 -2.40
C HIS A 27 18.48 -13.53 -2.23
N ALA A 28 19.48 -13.03 -2.97
CA ALA A 28 19.84 -11.61 -2.96
C ALA A 28 18.69 -10.72 -3.44
N ILE A 29 17.99 -11.08 -4.53
CA ILE A 29 16.82 -10.32 -5.02
C ILE A 29 15.73 -10.28 -3.95
N VAL A 30 15.38 -11.44 -3.39
CA VAL A 30 14.30 -11.56 -2.41
C VAL A 30 14.60 -10.73 -1.17
N GLN A 31 15.85 -10.73 -0.70
CA GLN A 31 16.32 -9.90 0.40
C GLN A 31 16.36 -8.41 0.07
N GLU A 32 16.97 -8.04 -1.06
CA GLU A 32 17.10 -6.62 -1.43
C GLU A 32 15.73 -5.98 -1.65
N ARG A 33 14.76 -6.72 -2.19
CA ARG A 33 13.36 -6.26 -2.30
C ARG A 33 12.70 -5.93 -0.96
N LEU A 34 13.15 -6.48 0.18
CA LEU A 34 12.62 -6.11 1.51
C LEU A 34 12.89 -4.64 1.84
N ARG A 35 13.99 -4.06 1.34
CA ARG A 35 14.31 -2.64 1.48
C ARG A 35 13.26 -1.75 0.81
N TYR A 36 12.57 -2.27 -0.21
CA TYR A 36 11.60 -1.54 -1.02
C TYR A 36 10.15 -1.70 -0.55
N LYS A 37 9.88 -2.10 0.70
CA LYS A 37 8.51 -2.15 1.23
C LYS A 37 7.82 -0.77 1.13
N PRO A 38 6.54 -0.69 0.70
CA PRO A 38 5.62 -1.80 0.39
C PRO A 38 5.61 -2.26 -1.08
N LEU A 39 6.48 -1.71 -1.93
CA LEU A 39 6.52 -2.01 -3.36
C LEU A 39 7.22 -3.34 -3.67
N GLY A 40 8.34 -3.60 -2.98
CA GLY A 40 9.12 -4.83 -3.12
C GLY A 40 8.38 -6.06 -2.58
N TRP A 41 7.82 -5.91 -1.38
CA TRP A 41 6.98 -6.87 -0.66
C TRP A 41 5.95 -6.09 0.16
N SER A 42 4.78 -6.66 0.40
CA SER A 42 3.76 -5.99 1.23
C SER A 42 4.16 -5.92 2.71
N LYS A 43 4.93 -6.92 3.19
CA LYS A 43 5.41 -7.03 4.58
C LYS A 43 6.93 -7.27 4.64
N LEU A 44 7.50 -7.05 5.82
CA LEU A 44 8.89 -7.42 6.09
C LEU A 44 8.92 -8.91 6.45
N TYR A 45 9.29 -9.74 5.48
CA TYR A 45 9.51 -11.17 5.69
C TYR A 45 10.97 -11.42 6.12
N GLU A 46 11.18 -12.37 7.02
CA GLU A 46 12.51 -12.67 7.55
C GLU A 46 13.22 -13.75 6.72
N PHE A 47 13.72 -13.38 5.54
CA PHE A 47 14.56 -14.26 4.72
C PHE A 47 16.00 -14.25 5.23
N ASN A 48 16.46 -15.40 5.70
CA ASN A 48 17.73 -15.52 6.44
C ASN A 48 18.67 -16.56 5.79
N GLU A 49 19.91 -16.61 6.27
CA GLU A 49 20.89 -17.58 5.76
C GLU A 49 20.50 -19.05 6.04
N SER A 50 19.63 -19.31 7.02
CA SER A 50 19.16 -20.68 7.28
C SER A 50 18.27 -21.18 6.15
N ASP A 51 17.43 -20.32 5.56
CA ASP A 51 16.62 -20.65 4.39
C ASP A 51 17.51 -20.99 3.20
N LEU A 52 18.56 -20.20 2.98
CA LEU A 52 19.53 -20.44 1.92
C LEU A 52 20.23 -21.79 2.10
N LYS A 53 20.64 -22.13 3.33
CA LYS A 53 21.27 -23.43 3.63
C LYS A 53 20.31 -24.60 3.37
N VAL A 54 19.05 -24.49 3.80
CA VAL A 54 18.03 -25.53 3.56
C VAL A 54 17.74 -25.66 2.05
N ALA A 55 17.69 -24.55 1.32
CA ALA A 55 17.52 -24.56 -0.14
C ALA A 55 18.70 -25.23 -0.85
N VAL A 56 19.93 -24.97 -0.42
CA VAL A 56 21.14 -25.66 -0.90
C VAL A 56 21.08 -27.17 -0.64
N CYS A 57 20.71 -27.59 0.57
CA CYS A 57 20.55 -29.02 0.89
C CYS A 57 19.47 -29.69 0.03
N THR A 58 18.38 -28.97 -0.25
CA THR A 58 17.30 -29.45 -1.11
C THR A 58 17.77 -29.63 -2.56
N LEU A 59 18.53 -28.67 -3.10
CA LEU A 59 19.15 -28.81 -4.42
C LEU A 59 20.10 -30.01 -4.47
N ASP A 60 20.94 -30.17 -3.46
CA ASP A 60 21.87 -31.30 -3.39
C ASP A 60 21.16 -32.64 -3.40
N THR A 61 20.07 -32.77 -2.65
CA THR A 61 19.26 -33.99 -2.59
C THR A 61 18.71 -34.37 -3.97
N TRP A 62 18.14 -33.38 -4.69
CA TRP A 62 17.61 -33.62 -6.04
C TRP A 62 18.70 -33.87 -7.07
N LEU A 63 19.80 -33.11 -7.02
CA LEU A 63 20.93 -33.28 -7.94
C LEU A 63 21.62 -34.63 -7.76
N ASP A 64 21.85 -35.05 -6.52
CA ASP A 64 22.48 -36.34 -6.22
C ASP A 64 21.56 -37.51 -6.67
N SER A 65 20.25 -37.37 -6.51
CA SER A 65 19.25 -38.33 -6.98
C SER A 65 19.22 -38.48 -8.51
N VAL A 66 19.29 -37.37 -9.25
CA VAL A 66 19.23 -37.36 -10.72
C VAL A 66 20.56 -37.70 -11.38
N ALA A 67 21.67 -37.21 -10.81
CA ALA A 67 23.00 -37.41 -11.37
C ALA A 67 23.49 -38.85 -11.19
N GLN A 68 23.15 -39.53 -10.09
CA GLN A 68 23.59 -40.91 -9.80
C GLN A 68 25.11 -41.11 -10.01
N GLY A 69 25.92 -40.12 -9.62
CA GLY A 69 27.38 -40.14 -9.77
C GLY A 69 27.92 -39.70 -11.14
N ARG A 70 27.07 -39.20 -12.05
CA ARG A 70 27.51 -38.60 -13.32
C ARG A 70 28.15 -37.23 -13.11
N ASN A 71 29.15 -36.93 -13.93
CA ASN A 71 29.87 -35.64 -13.88
C ASN A 71 29.04 -34.47 -14.42
N ASN A 72 28.13 -34.71 -15.38
CA ASN A 72 27.27 -33.71 -15.98
C ASN A 72 25.83 -34.25 -16.11
N ILE A 73 24.85 -33.36 -16.06
CA ILE A 73 23.44 -33.67 -16.28
C ILE A 73 22.84 -32.72 -17.32
N SER A 74 21.97 -33.26 -18.18
CA SER A 74 21.18 -32.39 -19.07
C SER A 74 20.22 -31.54 -18.22
N PRO A 75 20.10 -30.22 -18.47
CA PRO A 75 19.20 -29.33 -17.74
C PRO A 75 17.74 -29.81 -17.73
N ASP A 76 17.29 -30.49 -18.78
CA ASP A 76 15.92 -31.01 -18.88
C ASP A 76 15.62 -32.17 -17.93
N LYS A 77 16.67 -32.82 -17.40
CA LYS A 77 16.52 -33.88 -16.39
C LYS A 77 16.40 -33.33 -14.96
N ILE A 78 16.66 -32.03 -14.77
CA ILE A 78 16.52 -31.38 -13.47
C ILE A 78 15.03 -31.23 -13.16
N PRO A 79 14.54 -31.62 -11.98
CA PRO A 79 13.13 -31.56 -11.62
C PRO A 79 12.73 -30.12 -11.24
N TRP A 80 12.65 -29.25 -12.25
CA TRP A 80 12.35 -27.82 -12.08
C TRP A 80 11.06 -27.56 -11.31
N SER A 81 9.98 -28.28 -11.65
CA SER A 81 8.69 -28.13 -10.97
C SER A 81 8.77 -28.47 -9.48
N ALA A 82 9.54 -29.49 -9.10
CA ALA A 82 9.74 -29.86 -7.70
C ALA A 82 10.55 -28.79 -6.96
N ILE A 83 11.63 -28.28 -7.56
CA ILE A 83 12.46 -27.21 -6.98
C ILE A 83 11.63 -25.94 -6.79
N GLN A 84 10.91 -25.50 -7.82
CA GLN A 84 10.04 -24.32 -7.77
C GLN A 84 8.96 -24.46 -6.69
N THR A 85 8.36 -25.65 -6.55
CA THR A 85 7.33 -25.88 -5.53
C THR A 85 7.92 -25.91 -4.13
N LEU A 86 9.04 -26.59 -3.91
CA LEU A 86 9.67 -26.65 -2.59
C LEU A 86 10.17 -25.28 -2.13
N PHE A 87 10.78 -24.51 -3.03
CA PHE A 87 11.22 -23.15 -2.71
C PHE A 87 10.02 -22.22 -2.48
N GLY A 88 9.01 -22.36 -3.35
CA GLY A 88 7.84 -21.50 -3.40
C GLY A 88 6.80 -21.78 -2.33
N GLU A 89 6.70 -22.98 -1.77
CA GLU A 89 5.69 -23.35 -0.76
C GLU A 89 6.33 -23.64 0.60
N CYS A 90 7.49 -24.31 0.64
CA CYS A 90 8.04 -24.84 1.89
C CYS A 90 9.13 -23.96 2.50
N ILE A 91 10.06 -23.42 1.69
CA ILE A 91 11.22 -22.68 2.21
C ILE A 91 10.93 -21.19 2.30
N TYR A 92 10.83 -20.51 1.16
CA TYR A 92 10.61 -19.06 1.12
C TYR A 92 9.13 -18.73 1.28
N GLY A 93 8.25 -19.47 0.59
CA GLY A 93 6.81 -19.24 0.65
C GLY A 93 6.16 -19.56 1.98
N GLY A 94 6.75 -20.45 2.79
CA GLY A 94 6.22 -20.80 4.12
C GLY A 94 6.17 -19.60 5.09
N LYS A 95 6.87 -18.51 4.78
CA LYS A 95 6.86 -17.24 5.54
C LYS A 95 5.89 -16.21 4.99
N ILE A 96 5.37 -16.43 3.79
CA ILE A 96 4.55 -15.46 3.06
C ILE A 96 3.09 -15.80 3.28
N ASP A 97 2.37 -14.89 3.93
CA ASP A 97 0.95 -14.99 4.21
C ASP A 97 0.06 -14.25 3.19
N ASN A 98 0.64 -13.39 2.37
CA ASN A 98 -0.06 -12.64 1.33
C ASN A 98 0.00 -13.38 -0.01
N ILE A 99 -1.18 -13.62 -0.60
CA ILE A 99 -1.33 -14.32 -1.88
C ILE A 99 -0.59 -13.59 -3.03
N PHE A 100 -0.56 -12.27 -3.02
CA PHE A 100 0.11 -11.45 -4.04
C PHE A 100 1.62 -11.54 -3.94
N ASP A 101 2.16 -11.47 -2.71
CA ASP A 101 3.59 -11.67 -2.45
C ASP A 101 3.99 -13.12 -2.80
N HIS A 102 3.14 -14.09 -2.51
CA HIS A 102 3.39 -15.49 -2.86
C HIS A 102 3.43 -15.70 -4.39
N ARG A 103 2.55 -15.01 -5.13
CA ARG A 103 2.56 -15.00 -6.60
C ARG A 103 3.83 -14.33 -7.16
N LEU A 104 4.28 -13.25 -6.55
CA LEU A 104 5.55 -12.59 -6.88
C LEU A 104 6.74 -13.52 -6.68
N LEU A 105 6.81 -14.21 -5.54
CA LEU A 105 7.86 -15.21 -5.26
C LEU A 105 7.89 -16.29 -6.35
N LYS A 106 6.72 -16.84 -6.69
CA LYS A 106 6.58 -17.84 -7.76
C LYS A 106 7.00 -17.31 -9.14
N SER A 107 6.79 -16.01 -9.41
CA SER A 107 7.26 -15.36 -10.65
C SER A 107 8.78 -15.45 -10.78
N PHE A 108 9.51 -15.05 -9.74
CA PHE A 108 10.97 -15.14 -9.73
C PHE A 108 11.47 -16.58 -9.83
N LEU A 109 10.80 -17.53 -9.16
CA LEU A 109 11.16 -18.95 -9.25
C LEU A 109 10.97 -19.50 -10.67
N LYS A 110 9.87 -19.14 -11.33
CA LYS A 110 9.62 -19.51 -12.74
C LYS A 110 10.59 -18.84 -13.71
N LYS A 111 11.10 -17.65 -13.39
CA LYS A 111 12.10 -16.94 -14.20
C LYS A 111 13.47 -17.60 -14.11
N PHE A 112 13.97 -17.85 -12.89
CA PHE A 112 15.36 -18.29 -12.69
C PHE A 112 15.56 -19.81 -12.70
N PHE A 113 14.58 -20.61 -12.26
CA PHE A 113 14.73 -22.06 -12.13
C PHE A 113 14.03 -22.79 -13.27
N THR A 114 14.55 -22.65 -14.49
CA THR A 114 14.07 -23.33 -15.71
C THR A 114 15.24 -23.82 -16.55
N SER A 115 15.01 -24.73 -17.50
CA SER A 115 16.09 -25.17 -18.42
C SER A 115 16.75 -24.01 -19.18
N ARG A 116 15.98 -22.96 -19.48
CA ARG A 116 16.46 -21.76 -20.21
C ARG A 116 17.57 -21.02 -19.45
N SER A 117 17.62 -21.13 -18.12
CA SER A 117 18.67 -20.50 -17.33
C SER A 117 20.05 -21.14 -17.50
N PHE A 118 20.20 -22.16 -18.35
CA PHE A 118 21.48 -22.76 -18.72
C PHE A 118 21.96 -22.33 -20.11
N GLU A 119 21.15 -21.56 -20.85
CA GLU A 119 21.51 -20.99 -22.15
C GLU A 119 22.49 -19.82 -21.97
N SER A 120 23.38 -19.61 -22.95
CA SER A 120 24.44 -18.60 -22.89
C SER A 120 23.93 -17.16 -22.98
N ASP A 121 22.75 -16.95 -23.57
CA ASP A 121 22.07 -15.67 -23.72
C ASP A 121 21.08 -15.37 -22.58
N PHE A 122 21.07 -16.19 -21.52
CA PHE A 122 20.15 -16.00 -20.41
C PHE A 122 20.43 -14.70 -19.65
N SER A 123 19.42 -13.82 -19.64
CA SER A 123 19.47 -12.54 -18.96
C SER A 123 18.92 -12.65 -17.54
N LEU A 124 19.75 -12.33 -16.54
CA LEU A 124 19.34 -12.20 -15.14
C LEU A 124 18.45 -10.97 -14.94
N VAL A 125 18.80 -9.88 -15.62
CA VAL A 125 18.07 -8.61 -15.63
C VAL A 125 17.80 -8.21 -17.08
N GLU A 126 16.54 -8.19 -17.47
CA GLU A 126 16.08 -7.66 -18.75
C GLU A 126 15.64 -6.20 -18.57
N ASN A 127 16.41 -5.26 -19.08
CA ASN A 127 16.08 -3.84 -18.97
C ASN A 127 15.17 -3.43 -20.15
N ARG A 128 13.88 -3.78 -20.06
CA ARG A 128 12.90 -3.50 -21.12
C ARG A 128 12.51 -2.03 -21.26
N LEU A 129 12.66 -1.26 -20.19
CA LEU A 129 12.22 0.14 -20.12
C LEU A 129 13.39 1.12 -20.08
N ASP A 130 14.51 0.77 -19.46
CA ASP A 130 15.66 1.66 -19.26
C ASP A 130 16.82 1.29 -20.20
N SER A 131 17.61 2.28 -20.62
CA SER A 131 18.71 2.12 -21.58
C SER A 131 19.99 1.52 -20.97
N THR A 132 19.90 0.96 -19.77
CA THR A 132 20.98 0.21 -19.13
C THR A 132 21.03 -1.18 -19.74
N GLY A 133 22.19 -1.66 -20.17
CA GLY A 133 22.32 -2.97 -20.82
C GLY A 133 21.79 -4.13 -19.97
N ASP A 134 21.46 -5.23 -20.63
CA ASP A 134 21.02 -6.46 -19.96
C ASP A 134 22.17 -7.08 -19.15
N VAL A 135 21.85 -7.63 -17.98
CA VAL A 135 22.82 -8.34 -17.14
C VAL A 135 22.72 -9.82 -17.46
N LEU A 136 23.71 -10.35 -18.18
CA LEU A 136 23.77 -11.75 -18.58
C LEU A 136 24.29 -12.64 -17.46
N MET A 137 23.84 -13.90 -17.46
CA MET A 137 24.38 -14.90 -16.55
C MET A 137 25.83 -15.26 -16.93
N PRO A 138 26.75 -15.35 -15.96
CA PRO A 138 28.12 -15.81 -16.24
C PRO A 138 28.14 -17.26 -16.74
N GLU A 139 28.89 -17.51 -17.82
CA GLU A 139 29.04 -18.86 -18.40
C GLU A 139 29.88 -19.82 -17.55
N GLY A 140 30.60 -19.27 -16.56
CA GLY A 140 31.53 -20.00 -15.71
C GLY A 140 30.92 -21.23 -15.03
N ILE A 141 31.79 -22.19 -14.71
CA ILE A 141 31.44 -23.41 -13.98
C ILE A 141 32.15 -23.48 -12.62
N ARG A 142 33.15 -22.61 -12.39
CA ARG A 142 33.92 -22.58 -11.15
C ARG A 142 33.46 -21.45 -10.25
N ARG A 143 33.53 -21.68 -8.94
CA ARG A 143 33.25 -20.66 -7.93
C ARG A 143 34.02 -19.36 -8.17
N ASP A 144 35.30 -19.45 -8.49
CA ASP A 144 36.17 -18.28 -8.64
C ASP A 144 35.76 -17.41 -9.84
N GLU A 145 35.24 -18.03 -10.91
CA GLU A 145 34.71 -17.32 -12.08
C GLU A 145 33.43 -16.56 -11.72
N PHE A 146 32.54 -17.17 -10.93
CA PHE A 146 31.34 -16.49 -10.42
C PHE A 146 31.71 -15.31 -9.51
N LEU A 147 32.71 -15.46 -8.65
CA LEU A 147 33.18 -14.38 -7.77
C LEU A 147 33.78 -13.23 -8.59
N ALA A 148 34.65 -13.54 -9.55
CA ALA A 148 35.22 -12.53 -10.45
C ALA A 148 34.16 -11.79 -11.26
N TRP A 149 33.07 -12.48 -11.65
CA TRP A 149 31.92 -11.83 -12.28
C TRP A 149 31.15 -10.93 -11.32
N VAL A 150 30.95 -11.34 -10.06
CA VAL A 150 30.29 -10.49 -9.05
C VAL A 150 31.13 -9.23 -8.77
N ASP A 151 32.45 -9.39 -8.68
CA ASP A 151 33.39 -8.28 -8.44
C ASP A 151 33.50 -7.32 -9.64
N SER A 152 33.14 -7.76 -10.84
CA SER A 152 33.14 -6.91 -12.04
C SER A 152 31.84 -6.11 -12.22
N LEU A 153 30.81 -6.36 -11.40
CA LEU A 153 29.57 -5.60 -11.43
C LEU A 153 29.82 -4.15 -10.96
N ASP A 154 29.41 -3.19 -11.77
CA ASP A 154 29.56 -1.76 -11.44
C ASP A 154 28.65 -1.37 -10.27
N HIS A 155 29.28 -1.09 -9.12
CA HIS A 155 28.58 -0.72 -7.90
C HIS A 155 27.79 0.59 -7.96
N SER A 156 28.03 1.42 -8.99
CA SER A 156 27.29 2.68 -9.19
C SER A 156 25.94 2.48 -9.91
N SER A 157 25.67 1.27 -10.40
CA SER A 157 24.56 0.93 -11.29
C SER A 157 23.46 0.05 -10.69
N HIS A 158 23.43 -0.13 -9.36
CA HIS A 158 22.43 -0.94 -8.62
C HIS A 158 21.02 -0.32 -8.64
N SER A 159 20.49 -0.16 -9.84
CA SER A 159 19.15 0.35 -10.07
C SER A 159 18.12 -0.67 -9.56
N PRO A 160 16.99 -0.22 -8.98
CA PRO A 160 15.88 -1.09 -8.61
C PRO A 160 15.37 -1.96 -9.77
N THR A 161 15.71 -1.62 -11.01
CA THR A 161 15.39 -2.42 -12.21
C THR A 161 15.94 -3.84 -12.15
N TRP A 162 17.04 -4.08 -11.45
CA TRP A 162 17.60 -5.43 -11.22
C TRP A 162 16.65 -6.33 -10.44
N LEU A 163 15.79 -5.72 -9.62
CA LEU A 163 14.77 -6.38 -8.83
C LEU A 163 13.44 -6.50 -9.59
N GLY A 164 13.36 -6.01 -10.83
CA GLY A 164 12.10 -5.85 -11.57
C GLY A 164 11.27 -4.63 -11.15
N LEU A 165 11.82 -3.76 -10.30
CA LEU A 165 11.17 -2.53 -9.83
C LEU A 165 11.41 -1.36 -10.80
N PRO A 166 10.58 -0.30 -10.76
CA PRO A 166 10.90 0.93 -11.48
C PRO A 166 12.19 1.56 -10.97
N SER A 167 12.98 2.13 -11.89
CA SER A 167 14.14 2.98 -11.55
C SER A 167 13.78 4.13 -10.60
N ASN A 168 12.52 4.57 -10.65
CA ASN A 168 12.00 5.59 -9.75
C ASN A 168 11.74 5.10 -8.30
N ALA A 169 11.75 3.79 -8.03
CA ALA A 169 11.43 3.22 -6.71
C ALA A 169 12.43 3.67 -5.63
N GLU A 170 13.71 3.73 -5.97
CA GLU A 170 14.76 4.21 -5.05
C GLU A 170 14.46 5.65 -4.61
N ARG A 171 13.98 6.49 -5.52
CA ARG A 171 13.62 7.88 -5.21
C ARG A 171 12.49 7.97 -4.18
N VAL A 172 11.52 7.05 -4.21
CA VAL A 172 10.41 7.02 -3.22
C VAL A 172 10.94 6.64 -1.85
N ILE A 173 11.83 5.66 -1.77
CA ILE A 173 12.43 5.23 -0.50
C ILE A 173 13.29 6.33 0.09
N LEU A 174 14.13 6.97 -0.73
CA LEU A 174 14.96 8.09 -0.30
C LEU A 174 14.10 9.26 0.17
N HIS A 175 12.96 9.53 -0.49
CA HIS A 175 12.00 10.52 -0.03
C HIS A 175 11.42 10.13 1.35
N ASN A 176 10.95 8.90 1.52
CA ASN A 176 10.39 8.44 2.80
C ASN A 176 11.43 8.44 3.93
N LEU A 177 12.66 8.00 3.65
CA LEU A 177 13.77 8.05 4.59
C LEU A 177 14.13 9.49 4.96
N GLY A 178 14.08 10.42 3.99
CA GLY A 178 14.24 11.85 4.23
C GLY A 178 13.16 12.42 5.13
N GLN A 179 11.89 12.08 4.89
CA GLN A 179 10.77 12.45 5.76
C GLN A 179 10.94 11.86 7.17
N ASP A 180 11.32 10.59 7.29
CA ASP A 180 11.61 9.94 8.58
C ASP A 180 12.72 10.63 9.34
N MET A 181 13.79 11.03 8.65
CA MET A 181 14.90 11.76 9.23
C MET A 181 14.44 13.12 9.75
N ILE A 182 13.70 13.89 8.95
CA ILE A 182 13.13 15.18 9.36
C ILE A 182 12.22 14.99 10.58
N ARG A 183 11.37 13.95 10.60
CA ARG A 183 10.51 13.63 11.74
C ARG A 183 11.31 13.31 13.00
N LYS A 184 12.37 12.51 12.89
CA LYS A 184 13.25 12.19 14.01
C LYS A 184 13.96 13.44 14.53
N LEU A 185 14.42 14.31 13.64
CA LEU A 185 15.04 15.59 14.00
C LEU A 185 14.05 16.51 14.69
N LEU A 186 12.82 16.64 14.19
CA LEU A 186 11.77 17.44 14.81
C LEU A 186 11.43 16.92 16.22
N ARG A 187 11.39 15.60 16.41
CA ARG A 187 11.19 15.01 17.75
C ARG A 187 12.34 15.32 18.69
N LEU A 188 13.58 15.31 18.20
CA LEU A 188 14.74 15.69 19.01
C LEU A 188 14.67 17.18 19.41
N GLN A 189 14.32 18.07 18.47
CA GLN A 189 14.15 19.49 18.77
C GLN A 189 13.00 19.75 19.75
N ALA A 190 11.87 19.06 19.62
CA ALA A 190 10.75 19.22 20.55
C ALA A 190 11.11 18.80 21.99
N LEU A 191 11.99 17.82 22.17
CA LEU A 191 12.51 17.44 23.48
C LEU A 191 13.43 18.55 24.06
N GLU A 192 14.25 19.18 23.22
CA GLU A 192 15.06 20.35 23.64
C GLU A 192 14.18 21.52 24.07
N ASP A 193 13.12 21.83 23.33
CA ASP A 193 12.17 22.91 23.65
C ASP A 193 11.40 22.61 24.96
N GLU A 194 10.99 21.36 25.20
CA GLU A 194 10.35 20.93 26.45
C GLU A 194 11.30 21.06 27.66
N ASP A 195 12.57 20.67 27.51
CA ASP A 195 13.61 20.82 28.53
C ASP A 195 13.93 22.30 28.81
N GLU A 196 13.97 23.16 27.79
CA GLU A 196 14.21 24.60 27.96
C GLU A 196 13.05 25.28 28.72
N VAL A 197 11.81 24.86 28.46
CA VAL A 197 10.63 25.32 29.20
C VAL A 197 10.65 24.84 30.66
N LEU A 198 11.02 23.57 30.90
CA LEU A 198 11.18 23.01 32.25
C LEU A 198 12.29 23.72 33.04
N VAL A 199 13.42 24.04 32.41
CA VAL A 199 14.51 24.81 33.02
C VAL A 199 14.06 26.23 33.34
N THR A 200 13.31 26.88 32.44
CA THR A 200 12.78 28.24 32.66
C THR A 200 11.76 28.27 33.81
N ILE A 201 10.92 27.24 33.93
CA ILE A 201 9.95 27.11 35.04
C ILE A 201 10.68 26.81 36.36
N SER A 202 11.70 25.95 36.34
CA SER A 202 12.48 25.60 37.53
C SER A 202 13.32 26.78 38.04
N GLN A 203 13.95 27.55 37.15
CA GLN A 203 14.67 28.79 37.52
C GLN A 203 13.73 29.85 38.11
N ARG A 204 12.47 29.92 37.67
CA ARG A 204 11.47 30.85 38.21
C ARG A 204 10.83 30.39 39.52
N ALA A 205 10.85 29.10 39.83
CA ALA A 205 10.35 28.55 41.09
C ALA A 205 11.41 28.52 42.21
N GLY A 206 12.69 28.68 41.86
CA GLY A 206 13.83 28.59 42.79
C GLY A 206 14.17 29.88 43.56
N ASP A 207 13.66 31.05 43.16
CA ASP A 207 13.92 32.32 43.86
C ASP A 207 12.73 32.71 44.77
N SER A 208 12.64 32.01 45.89
CA SER A 208 11.81 32.43 47.02
C SER A 208 12.46 33.61 47.74
N SER A 209 12.32 34.83 47.22
CA SER A 209 12.21 36.08 48.00
C SER A 209 12.36 37.34 47.14
N ALA A 210 11.32 37.72 46.39
CA ALA A 210 10.85 39.10 46.28
C ALA A 210 9.73 39.21 45.23
N ASP A 211 8.60 39.71 45.69
CA ASP A 211 7.60 40.45 44.93
C ASP A 211 6.75 39.69 43.88
N SER A 212 5.73 39.01 44.41
CA SER A 212 4.56 38.49 43.67
C SER A 212 3.72 39.57 42.96
N SER A 213 4.03 40.87 43.12
CA SER A 213 3.26 41.97 42.53
C SER A 213 3.80 42.49 41.18
N LEU A 214 5.07 42.26 40.84
CA LEU A 214 5.68 42.74 39.59
C LEU A 214 5.47 41.81 38.38
N VAL A 215 5.03 40.57 38.61
CA VAL A 215 4.75 39.59 37.53
C VAL A 215 3.42 39.90 36.82
N SER A 216 2.56 40.73 37.44
CA SER A 216 1.23 41.06 36.93
C SER A 216 1.17 42.39 36.15
N GLU A 217 2.13 43.30 36.30
CA GLU A 217 1.98 44.67 35.78
C GLU A 217 2.80 44.99 34.52
N LEU A 218 3.74 44.13 34.14
CA LEU A 218 4.49 44.24 32.86
C LEU A 218 4.06 43.19 31.81
N SER A 219 3.09 42.34 32.15
CA SER A 219 2.53 41.29 31.29
C SER A 219 1.08 41.63 30.88
N GLY A 220 0.87 42.78 30.24
CA GLY A 220 -0.34 43.02 29.42
C GLY A 220 -0.41 42.12 28.18
N GLY A 221 0.58 41.23 28.00
CA GLY A 221 0.64 40.22 26.96
C GLY A 221 0.19 38.85 27.47
N ASP A 222 -0.75 38.27 26.73
CA ASP A 222 -1.25 36.91 26.85
C ASP A 222 -0.17 35.87 27.22
N VAL A 223 -0.18 35.41 28.49
CA VAL A 223 0.81 34.51 29.15
C VAL A 223 0.73 33.06 28.64
N ARG A 224 -0.10 32.79 27.62
CA ARG A 224 -0.29 31.44 27.09
C ARG A 224 0.83 31.04 26.13
N PRO A 225 1.21 29.74 26.11
CA PRO A 225 2.15 29.21 25.13
C PRO A 225 1.72 29.48 23.69
N THR A 226 2.67 29.74 22.81
CA THR A 226 2.44 30.03 21.39
C THR A 226 1.65 28.93 20.66
N TYR A 227 1.84 27.66 21.06
CA TYR A 227 1.09 26.53 20.49
C TYR A 227 -0.42 26.63 20.76
N MET A 228 -0.84 27.14 21.92
CA MET A 228 -2.27 27.30 22.25
C MET A 228 -2.93 28.40 21.42
N LYS A 229 -2.20 29.47 21.10
CA LYS A 229 -2.69 30.56 20.23
C LYS A 229 -2.90 30.07 18.80
N THR A 230 -1.95 29.30 18.30
CA THR A 230 -2.02 28.69 16.95
C THR A 230 -3.19 27.71 16.88
N LEU A 231 -3.29 26.81 17.87
CA LEU A 231 -4.38 25.85 17.97
C LEU A 231 -5.76 26.52 18.01
N ALA A 232 -5.89 27.67 18.69
CA ALA A 232 -7.16 28.41 18.73
C ALA A 232 -7.62 28.87 17.33
N LEU A 233 -6.68 29.37 16.52
CA LEU A 233 -6.95 29.80 15.14
C LEU A 233 -7.29 28.60 14.24
N ASP A 234 -6.56 27.48 14.42
CA ASP A 234 -6.81 26.25 13.65
C ASP A 234 -8.20 25.68 13.98
N VAL A 235 -8.57 25.62 15.26
CA VAL A 235 -9.89 25.16 15.71
C VAL A 235 -11.01 26.03 15.14
N GLU A 236 -10.85 27.35 15.11
CA GLU A 236 -11.84 28.26 14.51
C GLU A 236 -11.99 28.00 12.99
N SER A 237 -10.86 27.87 12.29
CA SER A 237 -10.84 27.54 10.85
C SER A 237 -11.53 26.20 10.56
N TRP A 238 -11.23 25.18 11.37
CA TRP A 238 -11.79 23.85 11.27
C TRP A 238 -13.31 23.80 11.53
N LEU A 239 -13.78 24.51 12.55
CA LEU A 239 -15.21 24.61 12.85
C LEU A 239 -16.00 25.28 11.71
N LYS A 240 -15.38 26.26 11.04
CA LYS A 240 -15.95 26.92 9.86
C LYS A 240 -15.93 26.04 8.60
N TYR A 241 -14.91 25.20 8.45
CA TYR A 241 -14.79 24.28 7.31
C TYR A 241 -15.76 23.10 7.40
N LEU A 242 -15.97 22.54 8.60
CA LEU A 242 -16.87 21.42 8.81
C LEU A 242 -18.34 21.87 8.79
N PRO A 243 -19.25 21.08 8.19
CA PRO A 243 -20.68 21.38 8.27
C PRO A 243 -21.21 21.30 9.71
N ASP A 244 -22.27 22.04 10.02
CA ASP A 244 -22.85 22.08 11.36
C ASP A 244 -23.59 20.78 11.72
N HIS A 245 -24.28 20.20 10.74
CA HIS A 245 -24.99 18.94 10.86
C HIS A 245 -24.95 18.19 9.53
N LEU A 246 -25.11 16.87 9.61
CA LEU A 246 -25.32 16.00 8.45
C LEU A 246 -26.72 15.41 8.59
N ASP A 247 -27.56 15.66 7.59
CA ASP A 247 -28.92 15.12 7.54
C ASP A 247 -28.93 13.59 7.49
N LEU A 248 -30.02 13.00 7.95
CA LEU A 248 -30.19 11.55 7.97
C LEU A 248 -31.07 11.10 6.81
N LEU A 249 -30.75 9.92 6.24
CA LEU A 249 -31.58 9.29 5.21
C LEU A 249 -32.98 8.99 5.77
N LYS A 250 -34.01 9.47 5.07
CA LYS A 250 -35.40 9.19 5.42
C LYS A 250 -35.74 7.75 5.05
N ARG A 251 -36.15 6.97 6.06
CA ARG A 251 -36.57 5.59 5.88
C ARG A 251 -37.92 5.51 5.17
N SER A 252 -37.98 4.75 4.08
CA SER A 252 -39.23 4.32 3.44
C SER A 252 -39.28 2.79 3.40
N MET A 253 -40.49 2.20 3.31
CA MET A 253 -40.68 0.75 3.34
C MET A 253 -40.00 0.02 2.17
N GLU A 254 -39.83 0.70 1.03
CA GLU A 254 -39.15 0.17 -0.16
C GLU A 254 -37.63 0.32 -0.06
N ASN A 255 -37.14 1.46 0.43
CA ASN A 255 -35.70 1.73 0.52
C ASN A 255 -34.99 0.83 1.53
N ILE A 256 -35.65 0.43 2.62
CA ILE A 256 -35.06 -0.45 3.64
C ILE A 256 -34.72 -1.84 3.05
N LYS A 257 -35.38 -2.26 1.96
CA LYS A 257 -35.08 -3.53 1.30
C LYS A 257 -33.86 -3.48 0.38
N ASP A 258 -33.39 -2.28 -0.01
CA ASP A 258 -32.19 -2.12 -0.85
C ASP A 258 -30.90 -2.22 0.01
N PRO A 259 -30.03 -3.21 -0.24
CA PRO A 259 -28.75 -3.34 0.46
C PRO A 259 -27.89 -2.08 0.38
N LEU A 260 -27.94 -1.36 -0.74
CA LEU A 260 -27.15 -0.16 -0.96
C LEU A 260 -27.65 1.01 -0.08
N PHE A 261 -28.96 1.16 0.06
CA PHE A 261 -29.56 2.14 0.98
C PHE A 261 -29.17 1.85 2.43
N ARG A 262 -29.26 0.59 2.87
CA ARG A 262 -28.86 0.19 4.24
C ARG A 262 -27.39 0.48 4.53
N TYR A 263 -26.53 0.27 3.53
CA TYR A 263 -25.12 0.63 3.62
C TYR A 263 -24.94 2.14 3.84
N PHE A 264 -25.47 2.97 2.94
CA PHE A 264 -25.31 4.43 3.05
C PHE A 264 -25.97 5.00 4.31
N GLU A 265 -27.09 4.44 4.75
CA GLU A 265 -27.72 4.80 6.02
C GLU A 265 -26.75 4.56 7.20
N ARG A 266 -26.10 3.41 7.24
CA ARG A 266 -25.12 3.09 8.30
C ARG A 266 -23.89 4.00 8.21
N GLU A 267 -23.43 4.28 6.99
CA GLU A 267 -22.31 5.17 6.71
C GLU A 267 -22.59 6.59 7.24
N ILE A 268 -23.73 7.17 6.84
CA ILE A 268 -24.17 8.52 7.23
C ILE A 268 -24.41 8.62 8.74
N ASN A 269 -25.05 7.61 9.35
CA ASN A 269 -25.24 7.58 10.80
C ASN A 269 -23.93 7.52 11.58
N SER A 270 -22.89 6.90 11.01
CA SER A 270 -21.57 6.83 11.65
C SER A 270 -20.81 8.14 11.45
N ALA A 271 -20.88 8.73 10.26
CA ALA A 271 -20.30 10.03 9.95
C ALA A 271 -20.93 11.16 10.79
N SER A 272 -22.26 11.18 10.94
CA SER A 272 -23.00 12.15 11.73
C SER A 272 -22.63 12.08 13.22
N ARG A 273 -22.52 10.87 13.77
CA ARG A 273 -22.04 10.68 15.16
C ARG A 273 -20.60 11.17 15.35
N LEU A 274 -19.71 10.85 14.42
CA LEU A 274 -18.32 11.33 14.47
C LEU A 274 -18.23 12.84 14.32
N LEU A 275 -19.00 13.45 13.41
CA LEU A 275 -19.05 14.90 13.23
C LEU A 275 -19.50 15.60 14.51
N HIS A 276 -20.53 15.05 15.19
CA HIS A 276 -20.98 15.60 16.46
C HIS A 276 -19.90 15.50 17.55
N GLU A 277 -19.20 14.37 17.65
CA GLU A 277 -18.07 14.18 18.57
C GLU A 277 -16.96 15.20 18.30
N VAL A 278 -16.49 15.31 17.05
CA VAL A 278 -15.44 16.24 16.63
C VAL A 278 -15.84 17.69 16.89
N ARG A 279 -17.05 18.12 16.51
CA ARG A 279 -17.49 19.52 16.73
C ARG A 279 -17.64 19.86 18.19
N ARG A 280 -18.13 18.93 19.02
CA ARG A 280 -18.20 19.12 20.47
C ARG A 280 -16.79 19.31 21.04
N ASP A 281 -15.87 18.43 20.68
CA ASP A 281 -14.51 18.48 21.19
C ASP A 281 -13.80 19.78 20.74
N LEU A 282 -13.96 20.20 19.48
CA LEU A 282 -13.44 21.47 18.96
C LEU A 282 -14.05 22.69 19.65
N SER A 283 -15.35 22.68 19.93
CA SER A 283 -16.02 23.79 20.63
C SER A 283 -15.51 23.94 22.07
N GLU A 284 -15.28 22.82 22.75
CA GLU A 284 -14.70 22.79 24.09
C GLU A 284 -13.23 23.23 24.07
N LEU A 285 -12.46 22.80 23.06
CA LEU A 285 -11.09 23.28 22.85
C LEU A 285 -11.04 24.79 22.57
N GLN A 286 -12.00 25.34 21.83
CA GLN A 286 -12.10 26.78 21.60
C GLN A 286 -12.31 27.54 22.92
N ILE A 287 -13.15 27.00 23.82
CA ILE A 287 -13.36 27.57 25.16
C ILE A 287 -12.09 27.45 26.02
N ILE A 288 -11.40 26.31 25.98
CA ILE A 288 -10.14 26.09 26.71
C ILE A 288 -9.03 27.00 26.19
N CYS A 289 -9.05 27.32 24.90
CA CYS A 289 -8.12 28.23 24.24
C CYS A 289 -8.62 29.69 24.21
N ASP A 290 -9.67 30.04 24.95
CA ASP A 290 -10.17 31.42 25.09
C ASP A 290 -9.44 32.10 26.27
N PRO A 291 -8.79 33.27 26.07
CA PRO A 291 -8.02 33.94 27.12
C PRO A 291 -8.87 34.37 28.32
N GLU A 292 -10.17 34.61 28.10
CA GLU A 292 -11.08 35.13 29.13
C GLU A 292 -11.65 34.00 30.00
N LYS A 293 -11.74 32.79 29.45
CA LYS A 293 -12.38 31.63 30.11
C LYS A 293 -11.30 30.72 30.67
N ARG A 294 -10.89 30.99 31.92
CA ARG A 294 -9.93 30.14 32.67
C ARG A 294 -10.57 28.82 33.13
N VAL A 295 -10.97 27.98 32.17
CA VAL A 295 -11.61 26.67 32.43
C VAL A 295 -10.55 25.63 32.79
N LYS A 296 -10.83 24.83 33.82
CA LYS A 296 -9.95 23.71 34.21
C LYS A 296 -10.00 22.62 33.14
N GLN A 297 -8.84 22.28 32.60
CA GLN A 297 -8.71 21.21 31.62
C GLN A 297 -8.93 19.84 32.27
N THR A 298 -9.83 19.04 31.68
CA THR A 298 -9.93 17.62 32.00
C THR A 298 -8.71 16.87 31.44
N ASN A 299 -8.44 15.66 31.95
CA ASN A 299 -7.35 14.84 31.41
C ASN A 299 -7.55 14.52 29.92
N TYR A 300 -8.81 14.34 29.51
CA TYR A 300 -9.21 14.11 28.12
C TYR A 300 -8.78 15.27 27.20
N TYR A 301 -9.17 16.50 27.52
CA TYR A 301 -8.82 17.66 26.68
C TYR A 301 -7.33 18.02 26.78
N ARG A 302 -6.66 17.71 27.89
CA ARG A 302 -5.20 17.89 28.00
C ARG A 302 -4.45 17.00 27.01
N GLU A 303 -4.78 15.72 26.96
CA GLU A 303 -4.21 14.77 26.00
C GLU A 303 -4.51 15.18 24.55
N MET A 304 -5.74 15.66 24.31
CA MET A 304 -6.13 16.14 22.99
C MET A 304 -5.35 17.38 22.55
N VAL A 305 -5.17 18.39 23.43
CA VAL A 305 -4.34 19.57 23.13
C VAL A 305 -2.91 19.16 22.81
N GLU A 306 -2.34 18.22 23.56
CA GLU A 306 -0.99 17.71 23.31
C GLU A 306 -0.87 17.02 21.94
N LYS A 307 -1.82 16.14 21.60
CA LYS A 307 -1.84 15.44 20.31
C LYS A 307 -2.03 16.41 19.14
N LEU A 308 -2.97 17.35 19.27
CA LEU A 308 -3.25 18.36 18.23
C LEU A 308 -2.08 19.32 18.04
N ALA A 309 -1.43 19.76 19.12
CA ALA A 309 -0.21 20.58 19.04
C ALA A 309 0.94 19.84 18.34
N LYS A 310 0.99 18.51 18.44
CA LYS A 310 1.96 17.64 17.74
C LYS A 310 1.51 17.25 16.31
N GLU A 311 0.45 17.87 15.77
CA GLU A 311 -0.18 17.55 14.46
C GLU A 311 -0.67 16.10 14.33
N LEU A 312 -0.95 15.42 15.45
CA LEU A 312 -1.43 14.04 15.49
C LEU A 312 -2.96 14.01 15.60
N VAL A 313 -3.58 13.06 14.88
CA VAL A 313 -5.03 12.81 14.99
C VAL A 313 -5.34 12.11 16.32
N PRO A 314 -6.27 12.64 17.15
CA PRO A 314 -6.69 11.98 18.37
C PRO A 314 -7.33 10.61 18.12
N ASP A 315 -6.99 9.61 18.96
CA ASP A 315 -7.46 8.22 18.78
C ASP A 315 -8.99 8.10 18.77
N HIS A 316 -9.69 8.96 19.52
CA HIS A 316 -11.15 8.98 19.58
C HIS A 316 -11.81 9.36 18.25
N TRP A 317 -11.11 10.10 17.39
CA TRP A 317 -11.61 10.52 16.07
C TRP A 317 -11.37 9.45 14.99
N ILE A 318 -10.48 8.48 15.25
CA ILE A 318 -10.15 7.40 14.32
C ILE A 318 -11.23 6.31 14.39
N ARG A 319 -12.39 6.56 13.75
CA ARG A 319 -13.52 5.61 13.65
C ARG A 319 -13.58 4.85 12.32
N TYR A 320 -12.64 5.15 11.42
CA TYR A 320 -12.51 4.56 10.09
C TYR A 320 -11.02 4.40 9.76
N LYS A 321 -10.71 3.74 8.63
CA LYS A 321 -9.31 3.54 8.21
C LYS A 321 -8.66 4.88 7.87
N VAL A 322 -7.59 5.21 8.59
CA VAL A 322 -6.83 6.45 8.45
C VAL A 322 -5.35 6.09 8.25
N PRO A 323 -4.65 6.67 7.25
CA PRO A 323 -3.23 6.46 7.10
C PRO A 323 -2.46 6.89 8.36
N LYS A 324 -1.53 6.05 8.82
CA LYS A 324 -0.83 6.24 10.11
C LYS A 324 -0.04 7.54 10.20
N ASP A 325 0.43 8.06 9.07
CA ASP A 325 1.23 9.28 8.98
C ASP A 325 0.39 10.52 8.64
N MET A 326 -0.95 10.42 8.67
CA MET A 326 -1.81 11.55 8.34
C MET A 326 -1.81 12.59 9.46
N LYS A 327 -1.42 13.83 9.10
CA LYS A 327 -1.50 14.99 9.98
C LYS A 327 -2.95 15.36 10.25
N VAL A 328 -3.22 15.96 11.41
CA VAL A 328 -4.59 16.39 11.75
C VAL A 328 -5.13 17.42 10.76
N SER A 329 -4.31 18.37 10.33
CA SER A 329 -4.66 19.33 9.27
C SER A 329 -5.18 18.65 8.00
N ASN A 330 -4.45 17.64 7.50
CA ASN A 330 -4.87 16.84 6.34
C ASN A 330 -6.11 15.98 6.64
N TRP A 331 -6.20 15.42 7.85
CA TRP A 331 -7.37 14.64 8.28
C TRP A 331 -8.64 15.49 8.30
N MET A 332 -8.57 16.76 8.73
CA MET A 332 -9.72 17.67 8.74
C MET A 332 -10.24 17.96 7.33
N ILE A 333 -9.32 18.18 6.38
CA ILE A 333 -9.66 18.37 4.97
C ILE A 333 -10.32 17.12 4.40
N ASP A 334 -9.68 15.95 4.59
CA ASP A 334 -10.18 14.65 4.16
C ASP A 334 -11.57 14.35 4.76
N PHE A 335 -11.75 14.53 6.06
CA PHE A 335 -13.02 14.32 6.74
C PHE A 335 -14.13 15.24 6.20
N GLY A 336 -13.83 16.51 5.94
CA GLY A 336 -14.79 17.42 5.31
C GLY A 336 -15.17 17.01 3.88
N GLU A 337 -14.23 16.48 3.10
CA GLU A 337 -14.52 15.91 1.78
C GLU A 337 -15.39 14.65 1.85
N ARG A 338 -15.14 13.77 2.83
CA ARG A 338 -16.00 12.59 3.10
C ARG A 338 -17.42 13.01 3.40
N LEU A 339 -17.60 14.02 4.26
CA LEU A 339 -18.91 14.57 4.59
C LEU A 339 -19.60 15.18 3.36
N ARG A 340 -18.86 15.90 2.51
CA ARG A 340 -19.39 16.44 1.26
C ARG A 340 -19.84 15.36 0.29
N GLN A 341 -19.10 14.26 0.18
CA GLN A 341 -19.52 13.10 -0.61
C GLN A 341 -20.81 12.48 -0.05
N LEU A 342 -20.92 12.32 1.28
CA LEU A 342 -22.13 11.78 1.90
C LEU A 342 -23.33 12.73 1.76
N ALA A 343 -23.12 14.04 1.82
CA ALA A 343 -24.14 15.05 1.52
C ALA A 343 -24.64 14.93 0.07
N HIS A 344 -23.73 14.76 -0.90
CA HIS A 344 -24.11 14.53 -2.29
C HIS A 344 -24.92 13.23 -2.49
N VAL A 345 -24.63 12.19 -1.69
CA VAL A 345 -25.42 10.95 -1.66
C VAL A 345 -26.83 11.20 -1.10
N LEU A 346 -26.97 12.03 -0.07
CA LEU A 346 -28.25 12.42 0.50
C LEU A 346 -29.13 13.17 -0.51
N ASP A 347 -28.56 14.12 -1.24
CA ASP A 347 -29.27 14.90 -2.26
C ASP A 347 -29.82 14.02 -3.40
N ASN A 348 -29.12 12.93 -3.72
CA ASN A 348 -29.46 12.00 -4.80
C ASN A 348 -30.03 10.66 -4.31
N ALA A 349 -30.63 10.64 -3.12
CA ALA A 349 -31.10 9.42 -2.46
C ALA A 349 -32.12 8.58 -3.27
N THR A 350 -32.75 9.15 -4.31
CA THR A 350 -33.70 8.46 -5.20
C THR A 350 -33.03 7.56 -6.25
N SER A 351 -31.73 7.75 -6.53
CA SER A 351 -31.00 7.01 -7.56
C SER A 351 -29.60 6.61 -7.11
N LEU A 352 -29.50 6.00 -5.93
CA LEU A 352 -28.23 5.59 -5.30
C LEU A 352 -27.33 4.75 -6.21
N ARG A 353 -27.90 3.98 -7.14
CA ARG A 353 -27.16 3.12 -8.08
C ARG A 353 -26.38 3.90 -9.15
N LYS A 354 -26.79 5.13 -9.46
CA LYS A 354 -26.19 5.97 -10.52
C LYS A 354 -25.17 6.98 -9.98
N ILE A 355 -24.99 7.03 -8.66
CA ILE A 355 -24.08 7.97 -8.02
C ILE A 355 -22.64 7.49 -8.25
N SER A 356 -21.79 8.42 -8.69
CA SER A 356 -20.36 8.18 -8.78
C SER A 356 -19.72 8.40 -7.41
N VAL A 357 -18.95 7.42 -6.93
CA VAL A 357 -18.42 7.42 -5.55
C VAL A 357 -16.90 7.33 -5.56
N ASN A 358 -16.23 8.15 -4.75
CA ASN A 358 -14.82 7.93 -4.45
C ASN A 358 -14.71 6.93 -3.29
N LEU A 359 -14.13 5.75 -3.57
CA LEU A 359 -13.96 4.68 -2.58
C LEU A 359 -13.05 5.10 -1.42
N GLY A 360 -12.01 5.90 -1.68
CA GLY A 360 -11.09 6.38 -0.65
C GLY A 360 -11.77 7.29 0.38
N LYS A 361 -12.88 7.93 -0.01
CA LYS A 361 -13.66 8.87 0.83
C LYS A 361 -14.86 8.20 1.53
N LEU A 362 -15.03 6.88 1.41
CA LEU A 362 -15.97 6.12 2.22
C LEU A 362 -15.33 5.75 3.56
N LEU A 363 -16.12 5.71 4.64
CA LEU A 363 -15.67 5.25 5.96
C LEU A 363 -15.41 3.74 5.94
N ASN A 364 -16.24 2.98 5.22
CA ASN A 364 -16.11 1.54 5.06
C ASN A 364 -16.26 1.12 3.58
N PRO A 365 -15.19 1.21 2.77
CA PRO A 365 -15.22 0.86 1.35
C PRO A 365 -15.49 -0.63 1.07
N GLU A 366 -15.05 -1.56 1.91
CA GLU A 366 -15.29 -3.01 1.72
C GLU A 366 -16.79 -3.35 1.79
N ALA A 367 -17.48 -2.70 2.74
CA ALA A 367 -18.92 -2.86 2.88
C ALA A 367 -19.69 -2.26 1.69
N TYR A 368 -19.18 -1.21 1.04
CA TYR A 368 -19.76 -0.70 -0.20
C TYR A 368 -19.69 -1.73 -1.32
N ILE A 369 -18.53 -2.34 -1.56
CA ILE A 369 -18.37 -3.39 -2.58
C ILE A 369 -19.32 -4.55 -2.31
N THR A 370 -19.43 -4.99 -1.05
CA THR A 370 -20.38 -6.04 -0.66
C THR A 370 -21.84 -5.64 -0.90
N ALA A 371 -22.20 -4.39 -0.59
CA ALA A 371 -23.55 -3.88 -0.82
C ALA A 371 -23.88 -3.77 -2.32
N THR A 372 -22.93 -3.35 -3.16
CA THR A 372 -23.11 -3.35 -4.62
C THR A 372 -23.36 -4.75 -5.16
N ARG A 373 -22.57 -5.75 -4.71
CA ARG A 373 -22.77 -7.16 -5.07
C ARG A 373 -24.15 -7.67 -4.68
N GLN A 374 -24.59 -7.38 -3.45
CA GLN A 374 -25.92 -7.76 -2.96
C GLN A 374 -27.05 -7.10 -3.74
N SER A 375 -26.90 -5.81 -4.08
CA SER A 375 -27.91 -5.07 -4.85
C SER A 375 -28.09 -5.66 -6.26
N VAL A 376 -27.01 -6.09 -6.92
CA VAL A 376 -27.09 -6.76 -8.23
C VAL A 376 -27.64 -8.19 -8.10
N ALA A 377 -27.19 -8.95 -7.10
CA ALA A 377 -27.72 -10.29 -6.84
C ALA A 377 -29.24 -10.27 -6.63
N GLN A 378 -29.75 -9.29 -5.88
CA GLN A 378 -31.19 -9.13 -5.64
C GLN A 378 -31.94 -8.64 -6.88
N ALA A 379 -31.37 -7.72 -7.66
CA ALA A 379 -31.99 -7.23 -8.89
C ALA A 379 -32.14 -8.33 -9.94
N ASN A 380 -31.11 -9.16 -10.09
CA ASN A 380 -31.07 -10.21 -11.12
C ASN A 380 -31.49 -11.60 -10.60
N SER A 381 -31.79 -11.73 -9.32
CA SER A 381 -32.07 -13.01 -8.64
C SER A 381 -30.97 -14.06 -8.84
N TRP A 382 -29.71 -13.64 -8.76
CA TRP A 382 -28.53 -14.50 -8.87
C TRP A 382 -27.96 -14.86 -7.51
N SER A 383 -27.26 -16.00 -7.42
CA SER A 383 -26.48 -16.35 -6.23
C SER A 383 -25.28 -15.41 -6.09
N LEU A 384 -24.92 -15.06 -4.84
CA LEU A 384 -23.76 -14.21 -4.55
C LEU A 384 -22.43 -14.84 -4.99
N GLU A 385 -22.36 -16.17 -5.04
CA GLU A 385 -21.16 -16.93 -5.42
C GLU A 385 -20.98 -17.02 -6.94
N GLU A 386 -22.05 -16.82 -7.70
CA GLU A 386 -22.02 -16.83 -9.17
C GLU A 386 -21.59 -15.48 -9.75
N LEU A 387 -21.44 -14.46 -8.90
CA LEU A 387 -21.11 -13.11 -9.31
C LEU A 387 -19.60 -12.88 -9.37
N GLU A 388 -19.16 -12.34 -10.49
CA GLU A 388 -17.78 -11.96 -10.75
C GLU A 388 -17.69 -10.47 -11.06
N LEU A 389 -16.56 -9.88 -10.69
CA LEU A 389 -16.34 -8.44 -10.80
C LEU A 389 -15.51 -8.14 -12.05
N GLU A 390 -16.14 -7.50 -13.02
CA GLU A 390 -15.47 -6.93 -14.18
C GLU A 390 -15.14 -5.45 -13.92
N PHE A 391 -13.87 -5.10 -14.10
CA PHE A 391 -13.36 -3.74 -13.89
C PHE A 391 -13.08 -3.08 -15.24
N ILE A 392 -13.76 -1.97 -15.52
CA ILE A 392 -13.66 -1.26 -16.81
C ILE A 392 -13.22 0.19 -16.55
N VAL A 393 -12.13 0.60 -17.19
CA VAL A 393 -11.61 1.98 -17.10
C VAL A 393 -12.16 2.85 -18.23
N HIS A 394 -12.67 4.02 -17.87
CA HIS A 394 -13.26 4.98 -18.81
C HIS A 394 -12.30 6.15 -19.06
N GLN A 395 -11.85 6.31 -20.30
CA GLN A 395 -10.96 7.42 -20.69
C GLN A 395 -11.71 8.71 -21.09
N SER A 396 -13.02 8.63 -21.38
CA SER A 396 -13.84 9.77 -21.79
C SER A 396 -15.21 9.75 -21.10
N GLU A 397 -15.81 10.93 -20.92
CA GLU A 397 -17.16 11.04 -20.35
C GLU A 397 -18.24 10.36 -21.21
N SER A 398 -18.03 10.31 -22.52
CA SER A 398 -18.96 9.69 -23.47
C SER A 398 -19.01 8.16 -23.39
N SER A 399 -17.95 7.48 -22.92
CA SER A 399 -17.95 6.03 -22.74
C SER A 399 -18.63 5.59 -21.44
N ALA A 400 -18.63 6.45 -20.42
CA ALA A 400 -19.23 6.17 -19.11
C ALA A 400 -20.77 6.16 -19.16
N SER A 401 -21.38 7.01 -20.00
CA SER A 401 -22.84 7.02 -20.20
C SER A 401 -23.37 5.76 -20.89
N ALA A 402 -22.54 5.10 -21.72
CA ALA A 402 -22.91 3.86 -22.40
C ALA A 402 -22.82 2.62 -21.49
N SER A 403 -22.03 2.67 -20.41
CA SER A 403 -21.87 1.58 -19.43
C SER A 403 -22.82 1.67 -18.23
N ASN A 404 -23.81 2.56 -18.26
CA ASN A 404 -24.89 2.64 -17.25
C ASN A 404 -25.92 1.49 -17.42
N THR A 405 -25.42 0.29 -17.69
CA THR A 405 -26.17 -0.95 -17.72
C THR A 405 -26.58 -1.32 -16.30
N GLU A 406 -27.72 -2.00 -16.13
CA GLU A 406 -28.16 -2.52 -14.83
C GLU A 406 -27.04 -3.36 -14.20
N GLY A 407 -26.58 -2.94 -13.01
CA GLY A 407 -25.51 -3.61 -12.25
C GLY A 407 -24.08 -3.09 -12.46
N SER A 408 -23.92 -1.93 -13.10
CA SER A 408 -22.66 -1.18 -13.16
C SER A 408 -22.62 -0.04 -12.13
N PHE A 409 -21.51 0.10 -11.39
CA PHE A 409 -21.30 1.18 -10.41
C PHE A 409 -20.05 1.99 -10.75
N THR A 410 -20.18 3.31 -10.76
CA THR A 410 -19.07 4.20 -11.12
C THR A 410 -18.25 4.59 -9.89
N ILE A 411 -16.94 4.40 -9.97
CA ILE A 411 -15.96 4.84 -8.98
C ILE A 411 -14.99 5.87 -9.55
N LEU A 412 -14.57 6.81 -8.71
CA LEU A 412 -13.78 7.97 -9.11
C LEU A 412 -12.40 8.00 -8.46
N ASN A 413 -11.47 8.66 -9.15
CA ASN A 413 -10.17 9.13 -8.65
C ASN A 413 -9.32 8.02 -7.99
N LEU A 414 -9.18 6.88 -8.67
CA LEU A 414 -8.24 5.84 -8.24
C LEU A 414 -6.85 6.17 -8.77
N GLN A 415 -5.80 5.65 -8.13
CA GLN A 415 -4.44 5.72 -8.64
C GLN A 415 -3.93 4.32 -8.98
N LEU A 416 -3.36 4.16 -10.17
CA LEU A 416 -2.70 2.94 -10.58
C LEU A 416 -1.19 3.12 -10.46
N GLU A 417 -0.55 2.33 -9.60
CA GLU A 417 0.89 2.35 -9.38
C GLU A 417 1.61 1.36 -10.29
N GLY A 418 2.71 1.80 -10.92
CA GLY A 418 3.60 0.94 -11.73
C GLY A 418 3.08 0.55 -13.11
N ALA A 419 1.86 0.96 -13.48
CA ALA A 419 1.26 0.73 -14.79
C ALA A 419 0.38 1.90 -15.23
N THR A 420 -0.04 1.86 -16.49
CA THR A 420 -1.04 2.76 -17.09
C THR A 420 -2.07 1.94 -17.85
N VAL A 421 -3.27 2.49 -18.04
CA VAL A 421 -4.35 1.83 -18.76
C VAL A 421 -4.61 2.56 -20.07
N LYS A 422 -4.45 1.85 -21.19
CA LYS A 422 -4.83 2.33 -22.52
C LYS A 422 -5.85 1.39 -23.15
N ASP A 423 -7.00 1.91 -23.58
CA ASP A 423 -8.06 1.11 -24.23
C ASP A 423 -8.51 -0.10 -23.38
N ASN A 424 -8.67 0.13 -22.07
CA ASN A 424 -8.95 -0.90 -21.05
C ASN A 424 -7.91 -2.04 -20.96
N LYS A 425 -6.69 -1.82 -21.46
CA LYS A 425 -5.55 -2.74 -21.37
C LYS A 425 -4.42 -2.16 -20.53
N LEU A 426 -3.79 -3.03 -19.75
CA LEU A 426 -2.70 -2.69 -18.85
C LEU A 426 -1.36 -2.64 -19.61
N ARG A 427 -0.60 -1.56 -19.41
CA ARG A 427 0.77 -1.38 -19.93
C ARG A 427 1.70 -0.92 -18.83
N LEU A 428 2.93 -1.44 -18.78
CA LEU A 428 3.91 -0.91 -17.83
C LEU A 428 4.33 0.52 -18.20
N THR A 429 4.64 1.30 -17.17
CA THR A 429 5.06 2.69 -17.33
C THR A 429 6.25 3.01 -16.41
N LYS A 430 6.99 4.04 -16.77
CA LYS A 430 8.03 4.64 -15.90
C LYS A 430 7.45 5.63 -14.88
N ALA A 431 6.20 6.06 -15.06
CA ALA A 431 5.51 6.88 -14.06
C ALA A 431 5.32 6.09 -12.75
N MET A 432 5.36 6.79 -11.62
CA MET A 432 5.14 6.17 -10.29
C MET A 432 3.69 5.73 -10.15
N SER A 433 2.78 6.66 -10.40
CA SER A 433 1.34 6.44 -10.43
C SER A 433 0.73 7.12 -11.65
N THR A 434 -0.39 6.57 -12.11
CA THR A 434 -1.26 7.18 -13.11
C THR A 434 -2.67 7.29 -12.55
N GLU A 435 -3.32 8.42 -12.77
CA GLU A 435 -4.68 8.63 -12.29
C GLU A 435 -5.69 7.90 -13.18
N ILE A 436 -6.63 7.20 -12.55
CA ILE A 436 -7.82 6.62 -13.14
C ILE A 436 -8.99 7.52 -12.69
N PRO A 437 -9.38 8.53 -13.50
CA PRO A 437 -10.40 9.49 -13.09
C PRO A 437 -11.77 8.81 -12.91
N ARG A 438 -12.07 7.79 -13.72
CA ARG A 438 -13.33 7.07 -13.66
C ARG A 438 -13.15 5.60 -14.07
N ALA A 439 -13.70 4.71 -13.26
CA ALA A 439 -13.82 3.29 -13.57
C ALA A 439 -15.23 2.79 -13.21
N SER A 440 -15.69 1.72 -13.85
CA SER A 440 -16.94 1.06 -13.51
C SER A 440 -16.71 -0.35 -13.01
N LEU A 441 -17.39 -0.69 -11.92
CA LEU A 441 -17.48 -2.02 -11.34
C LEU A 441 -18.75 -2.68 -11.89
N HIS A 442 -18.59 -3.67 -12.76
CA HIS A 442 -19.70 -4.41 -13.35
C HIS A 442 -19.76 -5.82 -12.79
N TRP A 443 -20.90 -6.20 -12.22
CA TRP A 443 -21.10 -7.54 -11.68
C TRP A 443 -21.74 -8.43 -12.75
N THR A 444 -20.99 -9.43 -13.21
CA THR A 444 -21.43 -10.39 -14.24
C THR A 444 -21.60 -11.78 -13.65
N ARG A 445 -22.34 -12.65 -14.35
CA ARG A 445 -22.52 -14.04 -13.93
C ARG A 445 -21.39 -14.89 -14.49
N LYS A 446 -20.77 -15.72 -13.65
CA LYS A 446 -19.76 -16.72 -14.01
C LYS A 446 -20.30 -17.67 -15.07
N ASN A 447 -19.70 -17.69 -16.26
CA ASN A 447 -20.05 -18.63 -17.33
C ASN A 447 -19.18 -19.88 -17.23
N SER A 448 -19.79 -21.03 -16.93
CA SER A 448 -19.11 -22.27 -16.54
C SER A 448 -18.34 -23.03 -17.63
N THR A 449 -18.36 -22.59 -18.89
CA THR A 449 -17.92 -23.45 -20.02
C THR A 449 -16.78 -22.89 -20.90
N GLY A 450 -16.17 -21.74 -20.58
CA GLY A 450 -15.04 -21.22 -21.37
C GLY A 450 -14.20 -20.12 -20.71
N ASP A 451 -14.40 -19.89 -19.40
CA ASP A 451 -13.88 -18.71 -18.72
C ASP A 451 -12.54 -18.93 -18.01
N ASP A 452 -12.21 -20.18 -17.63
CA ASP A 452 -10.92 -20.50 -17.00
C ASP A 452 -9.73 -20.22 -17.93
N ASP A 453 -9.87 -20.46 -19.23
CA ASP A 453 -8.82 -20.23 -20.22
C ASP A 453 -8.66 -18.74 -20.59
N ARG A 454 -9.75 -17.96 -20.43
CA ARG A 454 -9.71 -16.49 -20.54
C ARG A 454 -9.09 -15.85 -19.30
N LYS A 455 -9.43 -16.37 -18.11
CA LYS A 455 -8.85 -15.94 -16.82
C LYS A 455 -7.38 -16.23 -16.68
N ALA A 456 -6.90 -17.33 -17.27
CA ALA A 456 -5.47 -17.61 -17.34
C ALA A 456 -4.67 -16.49 -18.04
N LYS A 457 -5.32 -15.67 -18.87
CA LYS A 457 -4.71 -14.53 -19.58
C LYS A 457 -4.91 -13.18 -18.89
N LEU A 458 -5.70 -13.13 -17.81
CA LEU A 458 -5.95 -11.91 -17.05
C LEU A 458 -4.94 -11.74 -15.92
N ILE A 459 -4.59 -10.49 -15.64
CA ILE A 459 -3.74 -10.11 -14.52
C ILE A 459 -4.65 -9.68 -13.38
N SER A 460 -4.60 -10.44 -12.28
CA SER A 460 -5.31 -10.06 -11.06
C SER A 460 -4.49 -9.01 -10.29
N LEU A 461 -5.05 -7.82 -10.10
CA LEU A 461 -4.45 -6.69 -9.39
C LEU A 461 -5.11 -6.50 -8.02
N PRO A 462 -4.32 -6.24 -6.96
CA PRO A 462 -4.86 -5.84 -5.67
C PRO A 462 -5.33 -4.38 -5.70
N VAL A 463 -6.47 -4.12 -5.07
CA VAL A 463 -6.96 -2.76 -4.79
C VAL A 463 -6.77 -2.49 -3.29
N TYR A 464 -5.86 -1.59 -2.95
CA TYR A 464 -5.56 -1.21 -1.58
C TYR A 464 -6.27 0.09 -1.18
N PHE A 465 -6.50 0.25 0.13
CA PHE A 465 -7.04 1.49 0.66
C PHE A 465 -6.08 2.67 0.44
N ASP A 466 -4.80 2.52 0.78
CA ASP A 466 -3.77 3.56 0.67
C ASP A 466 -2.45 2.99 0.12
N SER A 467 -1.48 3.88 -0.11
CA SER A 467 -0.15 3.52 -0.65
C SER A 467 0.70 2.66 0.29
N THR A 468 0.28 2.44 1.55
CA THR A 468 0.99 1.55 2.47
C THR A 468 0.78 0.07 2.14
N ARG A 469 -0.25 -0.24 1.32
CA ARG A 469 -0.63 -1.59 0.87
C ARG A 469 -0.89 -2.57 2.02
N SER A 470 -1.25 -2.09 3.21
CA SER A 470 -1.64 -2.93 4.35
C SER A 470 -3.07 -3.47 4.23
N ASP A 471 -3.96 -2.66 3.66
CA ASP A 471 -5.41 -2.89 3.67
C ASP A 471 -5.91 -3.22 2.28
N LEU A 472 -5.97 -4.52 1.96
CA LEU A 472 -6.57 -5.02 0.72
C LEU A 472 -8.09 -4.89 0.79
N LEU A 473 -8.68 -4.16 -0.15
CA LEU A 473 -10.13 -3.98 -0.23
C LEU A 473 -10.80 -5.07 -1.06
N PHE A 474 -10.30 -5.29 -2.27
CA PHE A 474 -10.77 -6.32 -3.20
C PHE A 474 -9.73 -6.52 -4.31
N THR A 475 -10.01 -7.47 -5.21
CA THR A 475 -9.14 -7.82 -6.34
C THR A 475 -9.88 -7.53 -7.65
N VAL A 476 -9.17 -7.03 -8.65
CA VAL A 476 -9.71 -6.81 -9.99
C VAL A 476 -8.90 -7.58 -11.03
N GLU A 477 -9.54 -8.00 -12.11
CA GLU A 477 -8.88 -8.67 -13.22
C GLU A 477 -8.79 -7.72 -14.42
N MET A 478 -7.61 -7.62 -15.03
CA MET A 478 -7.38 -6.75 -16.19
C MET A 478 -6.61 -7.47 -17.30
N GLN A 479 -6.88 -7.10 -18.55
CA GLN A 479 -6.16 -7.63 -19.71
C GLN A 479 -4.82 -6.89 -19.90
N PRO A 480 -3.69 -7.60 -20.05
CA PRO A 480 -2.46 -6.98 -20.51
C PRO A 480 -2.58 -6.58 -21.99
N ASP A 481 -1.82 -5.58 -22.42
CA ASP A 481 -1.75 -5.15 -23.83
C ASP A 481 -1.12 -6.20 -24.77
N GLY A 482 -0.52 -7.26 -24.19
CA GLY A 482 0.09 -8.38 -24.91
C GLY A 482 1.56 -8.16 -25.30
N SER A 483 2.11 -6.96 -25.07
CA SER A 483 3.53 -6.66 -25.31
C SER A 483 4.47 -7.24 -24.25
N GLU A 484 3.96 -7.55 -23.07
CA GLU A 484 4.76 -7.92 -21.91
C GLU A 484 4.20 -9.17 -21.21
N ASP A 485 5.10 -9.95 -20.60
CA ASP A 485 4.74 -11.15 -19.86
C ASP A 485 4.06 -10.80 -18.54
N ALA A 486 3.11 -11.63 -18.10
CA ALA A 486 2.37 -11.43 -16.86
C ALA A 486 3.31 -11.35 -15.64
N CYS A 487 4.42 -12.10 -15.67
CA CYS A 487 5.47 -12.08 -14.65
C CYS A 487 6.06 -10.68 -14.44
N ALA A 488 6.23 -9.90 -15.52
CA ALA A 488 6.78 -8.55 -15.43
C ALA A 488 5.87 -7.59 -14.63
N PHE A 489 4.55 -7.74 -14.77
CA PHE A 489 3.59 -6.96 -13.97
C PHE A 489 3.62 -7.35 -12.49
N PHE A 490 3.83 -8.62 -12.18
CA PHE A 490 4.01 -9.07 -10.80
C PHE A 490 5.30 -8.53 -10.20
N GLU A 491 6.42 -8.64 -10.91
CA GLU A 491 7.73 -8.12 -10.50
C GLU A 491 7.70 -6.60 -10.24
N ARG A 492 6.96 -5.87 -11.07
CA ARG A 492 6.75 -4.42 -10.91
C ARG A 492 5.94 -4.05 -9.66
N GLY A 493 5.15 -4.98 -9.14
CA GLY A 493 4.26 -4.73 -8.00
C GLY A 493 3.12 -3.78 -8.35
N VAL A 494 2.47 -3.98 -9.50
CA VAL A 494 1.32 -3.14 -9.93
C VAL A 494 0.15 -3.29 -8.96
N ALA A 495 -0.42 -2.17 -8.53
CA ALA A 495 -1.56 -2.12 -7.61
C ALA A 495 -2.42 -0.87 -7.86
N ILE A 496 -3.69 -0.93 -7.44
CA ILE A 496 -4.60 0.22 -7.47
C ILE A 496 -4.77 0.74 -6.04
N ILE A 497 -4.71 2.06 -5.87
CA ILE A 497 -4.84 2.76 -4.59
C ILE A 497 -6.08 3.65 -4.62
N CYS A 498 -6.94 3.53 -3.60
CA CYS A 498 -8.18 4.30 -3.49
C CYS A 498 -7.99 5.68 -2.83
N CYS A 499 -7.18 5.74 -1.78
CA CYS A 499 -6.87 6.94 -1.02
C CYS A 499 -5.44 7.36 -1.36
N ALA A 500 -5.29 8.17 -2.40
CA ALA A 500 -4.04 8.86 -2.62
C ALA A 500 -3.88 9.93 -1.55
N ALA A 501 -2.76 9.92 -0.83
CA ALA A 501 -2.41 11.06 0.02
C ALA A 501 -2.37 12.30 -0.89
N THR A 502 -3.30 13.24 -0.65
CA THR A 502 -3.17 14.59 -1.18
C THR A 502 -1.89 15.16 -0.59
N VAL A 503 -0.86 15.25 -1.44
CA VAL A 503 0.44 15.87 -1.14
C VAL A 503 0.24 17.36 -0.88
#